data_AF-A0A345BEQ0-F1
#
_entry.id   AF-A0A345BEQ0-F1
#
_cell.length_a   1.000
_cell.length_b   1.000
_cell.length_c   1.000
_cell.angle_alpha   90.00
_cell.angle_beta   90.00
_cell.angle_gamma   90.00
#
_symmetry.space_group_name_H-M   'P 1'
#
loop_
_entity.id
_entity.type
_entity.pdbx_description
1 polymer ?
#
loop_
_entity_poly.entity_id
_entity_poly.type
_entity_poly.pdbx_seq_one_letter_code
_entity_poly.pdbx_strand_id
1 'polypeptide(L)'
;MEWLVVVVLCALALGVQSEFPTKEFVESLKPVVEKCEANTGVDKGLVDEFSKGTMIDDAKLKCYMKCIFLEFQVLDEATGSFRYEKMLSMIPQEMKSIAYEMGRNCIHFKGEGGADLCQVSYDLHRCWQKADPNHYFLM
;
A
#
# COMPACT_ATOMS: atom_id res chain seq x y z
N MET A 1 -52.33 14.86 -24.74
CA MET A 1 -50.97 15.44 -24.82
C MET A 1 -50.63 15.95 -23.42
N GLU A 2 -50.64 15.19 -22.32
CA GLU A 2 -50.01 13.89 -22.02
C GLU A 2 -48.65 13.75 -22.71
N TRP A 3 -47.61 13.60 -21.89
CA TRP A 3 -46.18 13.50 -22.21
C TRP A 3 -45.45 14.82 -22.41
N LEU A 4 -44.81 15.34 -21.35
CA LEU A 4 -43.47 15.96 -21.37
C LEU A 4 -43.06 16.55 -19.99
N VAL A 5 -43.21 15.77 -18.91
CA VAL A 5 -42.47 16.06 -17.67
C VAL A 5 -41.96 14.74 -17.09
N VAL A 6 -41.16 14.01 -17.86
CA VAL A 6 -40.19 13.07 -17.27
C VAL A 6 -39.06 13.96 -16.76
N VAL A 7 -39.26 14.55 -15.57
CA VAL A 7 -38.15 15.09 -14.81
C VAL A 7 -37.26 13.90 -14.51
N VAL A 8 -36.15 13.86 -15.24
CA VAL A 8 -34.99 13.01 -15.00
C VAL A 8 -34.49 13.35 -13.59
N LEU A 9 -35.08 12.72 -12.58
CA LEU A 9 -34.48 12.58 -11.27
C LEU A 9 -33.46 11.44 -11.38
N CYS A 10 -32.38 11.70 -12.14
CA CYS A 10 -31.10 11.00 -12.03
C CYS A 10 -30.36 11.43 -10.74
N ALA A 11 -31.08 11.57 -9.63
CA ALA A 11 -30.50 11.89 -8.36
C ALA A 11 -30.44 10.61 -7.52
N LEU A 12 -29.23 10.28 -7.05
CA LEU A 12 -28.89 9.20 -6.11
C LEU A 12 -28.38 7.87 -6.70
N ALA A 13 -27.63 7.94 -7.80
CA ALA A 13 -26.43 7.11 -7.90
C ALA A 13 -25.21 7.98 -7.58
N LEU A 14 -25.22 8.64 -6.40
CA LEU A 14 -23.97 8.98 -5.76
C LEU A 14 -23.37 7.64 -5.38
N GLY A 15 -22.61 7.03 -6.31
CA GLY A 15 -21.75 5.92 -5.98
C GLY A 15 -20.98 6.34 -4.74
N VAL A 16 -21.19 5.64 -3.63
CA VAL A 16 -20.32 5.77 -2.47
C VAL A 16 -18.95 5.41 -3.00
N GLN A 17 -18.15 6.44 -3.31
CA GLN A 17 -16.77 6.24 -3.69
C GLN A 17 -16.11 5.78 -2.41
N SER A 18 -15.93 4.46 -2.29
CA SER A 18 -15.26 3.86 -1.16
C SER A 18 -13.91 4.55 -0.99
N GLU A 19 -13.70 5.20 0.15
CA GLU A 19 -12.43 5.82 0.51
C GLU A 19 -11.33 4.75 0.45
N PHE A 20 -10.25 5.04 -0.28
CA PHE A 20 -9.09 4.15 -0.36
C PHE A 20 -7.86 4.87 0.21
N PRO A 21 -7.18 4.31 1.20
CA PRO A 21 -7.60 3.16 2.01
C PRO A 21 -8.82 3.47 2.89
N THR A 22 -9.53 2.42 3.33
CA THR A 22 -10.60 2.62 4.31
C THR A 22 -10.01 2.96 5.68
N LYS A 23 -10.72 3.76 6.47
CA LYS A 23 -10.28 4.13 7.83
C LYS A 23 -10.10 2.93 8.74
N GLU A 24 -11.02 1.97 8.66
CA GLU A 24 -10.95 0.72 9.42
C GLU A 24 -9.68 -0.08 9.09
N PHE A 25 -9.32 -0.16 7.80
CA PHE A 25 -8.10 -0.83 7.39
C PHE A 25 -6.86 -0.12 7.98
N VAL A 26 -6.76 1.21 7.86
CA VAL A 26 -5.65 1.99 8.44
C VAL A 26 -5.57 1.81 9.95
N GLU A 27 -6.70 1.81 10.66
CA GLU A 27 -6.72 1.59 12.11
C GLU A 27 -6.24 0.19 12.51
N SER A 28 -6.56 -0.83 11.71
CA SER A 28 -6.10 -2.21 11.95
C SER A 28 -4.57 -2.36 11.87
N LEU A 29 -3.90 -1.46 11.14
CA LEU A 29 -2.46 -1.50 10.89
C LEU A 29 -1.65 -0.79 11.98
N LYS A 30 -2.28 0.04 12.83
CA LYS A 30 -1.62 0.85 13.88
C LYS A 30 -0.62 0.06 14.74
N PRO A 31 -0.93 -1.15 15.26
CA PRO A 31 0.03 -1.87 16.10
C PRO A 31 1.32 -2.23 15.38
N VAL A 32 1.25 -2.55 14.08
CA VAL A 32 2.42 -2.86 13.25
C VAL A 32 3.20 -1.60 12.93
N VAL A 33 2.50 -0.50 12.58
CA VAL A 33 3.10 0.81 12.34
C VAL A 33 3.90 1.26 13.56
N GLU A 34 3.28 1.32 14.74
CA GLU A 34 3.93 1.76 15.99
C GLU A 34 5.15 0.90 16.33
N LYS A 35 5.04 -0.43 16.15
CA LYS A 35 6.16 -1.35 16.37
C LYS A 35 7.32 -1.06 15.42
N CYS A 36 7.04 -0.88 14.13
CA CYS A 36 8.07 -0.64 13.13
C CYS A 36 8.70 0.75 13.23
N GLU A 37 7.92 1.77 13.60
CA GLU A 37 8.44 3.09 13.95
C GLU A 37 9.42 2.99 15.13
N ALA A 38 9.04 2.32 16.21
CA ALA A 38 9.88 2.14 17.38
C ALA A 38 11.16 1.35 17.08
N ASN A 39 11.06 0.26 16.31
CA ASN A 39 12.19 -0.61 15.99
C ASN A 39 13.22 0.04 15.07
N THR A 40 12.77 0.91 14.16
CA THR A 40 13.64 1.51 13.13
C THR A 40 14.05 2.95 13.47
N GLY A 41 13.29 3.63 14.32
CA GLY A 41 13.46 5.05 14.62
C GLY A 41 13.32 5.94 13.37
N VAL A 42 12.48 5.51 12.41
CA VAL A 42 12.16 6.28 11.21
C VAL A 42 11.50 7.60 11.57
N ASP A 43 11.80 8.64 10.79
CA ASP A 43 11.09 9.91 10.89
C ASP A 43 9.72 9.78 10.21
N LYS A 44 8.64 10.02 10.97
CA LYS A 44 7.26 9.98 10.49
C LYS A 44 7.02 10.97 9.34
N GLY A 45 7.72 12.10 9.34
CA GLY A 45 7.65 13.08 8.25
C GLY A 45 8.13 12.49 6.92
N LEU A 46 9.18 11.66 6.95
CA LEU A 46 9.68 10.99 5.74
C LEU A 46 8.74 9.90 5.25
N VAL A 47 8.04 9.21 6.17
CA VAL A 47 6.98 8.24 5.81
C VAL A 47 5.85 8.96 5.07
N ASP A 48 5.38 10.08 5.62
CA ASP A 48 4.31 10.90 5.03
C ASP A 48 4.70 11.49 3.67
N GLU A 49 5.91 12.06 3.56
CA GLU A 49 6.41 12.64 2.32
C GLU A 49 6.60 11.58 1.24
N PHE A 50 7.10 10.38 1.61
CA PHE A 50 7.15 9.24 0.70
C PHE A 50 5.74 8.86 0.28
N SER A 51 4.80 8.69 1.21
CA SER A 51 3.42 8.35 0.86
C SER A 51 2.78 9.33 -0.13
N LYS A 52 3.18 10.61 -0.10
CA LYS A 52 2.68 11.68 -0.99
C LYS A 52 3.38 11.76 -2.34
N GLY A 53 4.33 10.87 -2.64
CA GLY A 53 4.99 10.79 -3.94
C GLY A 53 6.44 11.29 -3.97
N THR A 54 7.02 11.65 -2.82
CA THR A 54 8.42 12.12 -2.77
C THR A 54 9.36 10.92 -2.68
N MET A 55 10.30 10.80 -3.64
CA MET A 55 11.32 9.76 -3.59
C MET A 55 12.38 10.13 -2.55
N ILE A 56 12.36 9.47 -1.41
CA ILE A 56 13.27 9.70 -0.30
C ILE A 56 14.26 8.54 -0.21
N ASP A 57 15.55 8.84 -0.19
CA ASP A 57 16.61 7.87 -0.02
C ASP A 57 17.15 7.92 1.42
N ASP A 58 16.41 7.29 2.35
CA ASP A 58 16.77 7.22 3.76
C ASP A 58 16.83 5.77 4.25
N ALA A 59 17.93 5.41 4.94
CA ALA A 59 18.17 4.03 5.36
C ALA A 59 17.12 3.51 6.36
N LYS A 60 16.62 4.38 7.26
CA LYS A 60 15.61 3.97 8.24
C LYS A 60 14.25 3.80 7.59
N LEU A 61 13.88 4.66 6.65
CA LEU A 61 12.66 4.53 5.86
C LEU A 61 12.63 3.22 5.07
N LYS A 62 13.75 2.86 4.42
CA LYS A 62 13.87 1.57 3.73
C LYS A 62 13.67 0.40 4.69
N CYS A 63 14.31 0.45 5.85
CA CYS A 63 14.19 -0.62 6.85
C CYS A 63 12.83 -0.63 7.58
N TYR A 64 12.12 0.50 7.62
CA TYR A 64 10.74 0.59 8.09
C TYR A 64 9.80 -0.19 7.17
N MET A 65 9.90 0.03 5.85
CA MET A 65 9.15 -0.74 4.85
C MET A 65 9.44 -2.25 4.95
N LYS A 66 10.71 -2.62 5.17
CA LYS A 66 11.08 -4.02 5.46
C LYS A 66 10.39 -4.55 6.71
N CYS A 67 10.47 -3.81 7.83
CA CYS A 67 9.85 -4.23 9.09
C CYS A 67 8.37 -4.57 8.89
N ILE A 68 7.61 -3.69 8.21
CA ILE A 68 6.19 -3.93 7.93
C ILE A 68 5.98 -5.24 7.16
N PHE A 69 6.77 -5.49 6.11
CA PHE A 69 6.64 -6.74 5.35
C PHE A 69 6.98 -7.99 6.15
N LEU A 70 7.89 -7.89 7.12
CA LEU A 70 8.23 -9.00 8.02
C LEU A 70 7.13 -9.24 9.05
N GLU A 71 6.54 -8.19 9.62
CA GLU A 71 5.43 -8.29 10.58
C GLU A 71 4.20 -8.97 9.95
N PHE A 72 3.87 -8.61 8.71
CA PHE A 72 2.81 -9.30 7.95
C PHE A 72 3.27 -10.63 7.36
N GLN A 73 4.54 -10.99 7.52
CA GLN A 73 5.14 -12.18 6.94
C GLN A 73 4.82 -12.27 5.43
N VAL A 74 5.01 -11.19 4.70
CA VAL A 74 4.92 -11.13 3.23
C VAL A 74 6.29 -11.03 2.56
N LEU A 75 7.34 -10.74 3.31
CA LEU A 75 8.73 -10.88 2.87
C LEU A 75 9.36 -12.10 3.54
N ASP A 76 10.11 -12.89 2.78
CA ASP A 76 10.91 -14.00 3.27
C ASP A 76 12.33 -13.53 3.61
N GLU A 77 12.78 -13.71 4.85
CA GLU A 77 14.10 -13.21 5.27
C GLU A 77 15.27 -14.01 4.67
N ALA A 78 15.09 -15.31 4.45
CA ALA A 78 16.16 -16.17 3.95
C ALA A 78 16.37 -15.99 2.44
N THR A 79 15.28 -15.82 1.70
CA THR A 79 15.30 -15.77 0.23
C THR A 79 15.10 -14.36 -0.32
N GLY A 80 14.61 -13.39 0.46
CA GLY A 80 14.24 -12.06 -0.01
C GLY A 80 13.01 -12.02 -0.93
N SER A 81 12.27 -13.13 -1.04
CA SER A 81 11.11 -13.22 -1.92
C SER A 81 9.86 -12.57 -1.31
N PHE A 82 9.17 -11.73 -2.08
CA PHE A 82 7.89 -11.14 -1.70
C PHE A 82 6.71 -12.05 -2.07
N ARG A 83 5.85 -12.35 -1.11
CA ARG A 83 4.67 -13.21 -1.22
C ARG A 83 3.44 -12.38 -1.59
N TYR A 84 3.35 -12.01 -2.87
CA TYR A 84 2.29 -11.13 -3.38
C TYR A 84 0.87 -11.65 -3.14
N GLU A 85 0.62 -12.94 -3.38
CA GLU A 85 -0.69 -13.56 -3.14
C GLU A 85 -1.10 -13.50 -1.66
N LYS A 86 -0.14 -13.71 -0.75
CA LYS A 86 -0.38 -13.59 0.70
C LYS A 86 -0.76 -12.14 1.07
N MET A 87 -0.04 -11.15 0.53
CA MET A 87 -0.36 -9.74 0.75
C MET A 87 -1.79 -9.42 0.27
N LEU A 88 -2.15 -9.80 -0.96
CA LEU A 88 -3.51 -9.57 -1.48
C LEU A 88 -4.59 -10.30 -0.68
N SER A 89 -4.27 -11.43 -0.03
CA SER A 89 -5.22 -12.15 0.81
C SER A 89 -5.58 -11.41 2.10
N MET A 90 -4.72 -10.49 2.56
CA MET A 90 -4.93 -9.67 3.77
C MET A 90 -5.71 -8.37 3.50
N ILE A 91 -5.83 -7.98 2.22
CA ILE A 91 -6.52 -6.75 1.84
C ILE A 91 -8.04 -6.99 1.81
N PRO A 92 -8.86 -6.11 2.42
CA PRO A 92 -10.31 -6.18 2.36
C PRO A 92 -10.84 -6.29 0.92
N GLN A 93 -11.96 -6.99 0.74
CA GLN A 93 -12.45 -7.35 -0.58
C GLN A 93 -12.75 -6.13 -1.47
N GLU A 94 -13.26 -5.07 -0.87
CA GLU A 94 -13.56 -3.79 -1.51
C GLU A 94 -12.31 -3.03 -1.99
N MET A 95 -11.15 -3.27 -1.38
CA MET A 95 -9.87 -2.65 -1.72
C MET A 95 -9.04 -3.50 -2.68
N LYS A 96 -9.33 -4.80 -2.76
CA LYS A 96 -8.46 -5.80 -3.39
C LYS A 96 -8.21 -5.57 -4.88
N SER A 97 -9.22 -5.10 -5.62
CA SER A 97 -9.08 -4.80 -7.06
C SER A 97 -8.06 -3.68 -7.31
N ILE A 98 -8.17 -2.59 -6.54
CA ILE A 98 -7.25 -1.44 -6.63
C ILE A 98 -5.84 -1.87 -6.25
N ALA A 99 -5.70 -2.61 -5.14
CA ALA A 99 -4.40 -3.13 -4.71
C ALA A 99 -3.76 -4.10 -5.73
N TYR A 100 -4.58 -4.91 -6.40
CA TYR A 100 -4.13 -5.79 -7.47
C TYR A 100 -3.60 -4.98 -8.66
N GLU A 101 -4.37 -4.00 -9.15
CA GLU A 101 -3.97 -3.19 -10.30
C GLU A 101 -2.71 -2.33 -10.02
N MET A 102 -2.58 -1.80 -8.80
CA MET A 102 -1.36 -1.11 -8.37
C MET A 102 -0.13 -2.05 -8.32
N GLY A 103 -0.32 -3.31 -7.93
CA GLY A 103 0.78 -4.23 -7.64
C GLY A 103 1.15 -5.21 -8.76
N ARG A 104 0.26 -5.47 -9.74
CA ARG A 104 0.42 -6.54 -10.75
C ARG A 104 1.70 -6.45 -11.58
N ASN A 105 2.22 -5.25 -11.83
CA ASN A 105 3.44 -5.04 -12.61
C ASN A 105 4.71 -5.00 -11.73
N CYS A 106 4.54 -5.10 -10.41
CA CYS A 106 5.61 -5.08 -9.40
C CYS A 106 5.89 -6.47 -8.82
N ILE A 107 5.34 -7.55 -9.40
CA ILE A 107 5.49 -8.91 -8.84
C ILE A 107 6.89 -9.52 -9.07
N HIS A 108 7.72 -8.87 -9.87
CA HIS A 108 9.03 -9.37 -10.28
C HIS A 108 10.13 -9.07 -9.27
N PHE A 109 9.87 -8.23 -8.25
CA PHE A 109 10.86 -7.94 -7.21
C PHE A 109 11.09 -9.19 -6.36
N LYS A 110 12.26 -9.78 -6.52
CA LYS A 110 12.79 -10.84 -5.67
C LYS A 110 14.12 -10.35 -5.15
N GLY A 111 14.30 -10.34 -3.83
CA GLY A 111 15.64 -10.41 -3.28
C GLY A 111 16.25 -11.76 -3.71
N GLU A 112 17.55 -11.77 -3.97
CA GLU A 112 18.34 -12.99 -3.99
C GLU A 112 18.85 -13.28 -2.58
N GLY A 113 19.35 -14.49 -2.32
CA GLY A 113 19.92 -14.83 -1.01
C GLY A 113 21.08 -13.91 -0.65
N GLY A 114 20.93 -13.11 0.42
CA GLY A 114 21.90 -12.09 0.82
C GLY A 114 21.62 -10.67 0.29
N ALA A 115 20.49 -10.45 -0.40
CA ALA A 115 20.06 -9.11 -0.80
C ALA A 115 19.80 -8.22 0.42
N ASP A 116 20.08 -6.92 0.27
CA ASP A 116 19.64 -5.91 1.22
C ASP A 116 18.11 -5.83 1.22
N LEU A 117 17.49 -6.48 2.21
CA LEU A 117 16.03 -6.55 2.33
C LEU A 117 15.40 -5.17 2.55
N CYS A 118 16.12 -4.20 3.13
CA CYS A 118 15.62 -2.84 3.23
C CYS A 118 15.50 -2.21 1.84
N GLN A 119 16.52 -2.40 0.99
CA GLN A 119 16.50 -1.95 -0.39
C GLN A 119 15.42 -2.65 -1.23
N VAL A 120 15.27 -3.98 -1.08
CA VAL A 120 14.22 -4.76 -1.78
C VAL A 120 12.82 -4.22 -1.44
N SER A 121 12.54 -3.99 -0.16
CA SER A 121 11.25 -3.43 0.28
C SER A 121 11.00 -2.04 -0.30
N TYR A 122 12.03 -1.20 -0.30
CA TYR A 122 11.95 0.15 -0.84
C TYR A 122 11.67 0.18 -2.35
N ASP A 123 12.35 -0.66 -3.13
CA ASP A 123 12.13 -0.74 -4.57
C ASP A 123 10.72 -1.20 -4.92
N LEU A 124 10.14 -2.09 -4.11
CA LEU A 124 8.75 -2.51 -4.24
C LEU A 124 7.76 -1.37 -3.94
N HIS A 125 7.94 -0.66 -2.83
CA HIS A 125 7.10 0.50 -2.51
C HIS A 125 7.21 1.62 -3.56
N ARG A 126 8.42 1.85 -4.10
CA ARG A 126 8.60 2.76 -5.24
C ARG A 126 7.85 2.32 -6.47
N CYS A 127 7.82 1.03 -6.77
CA CYS A 127 7.07 0.52 -7.91
C CYS A 127 5.58 0.77 -7.74
N TRP A 128 5.01 0.44 -6.56
CA TRP A 128 3.60 0.69 -6.27
C TRP A 128 3.23 2.17 -6.36
N GLN A 129 4.03 3.05 -5.75
CA GLN A 129 3.79 4.49 -5.81
C GLN A 129 3.84 5.03 -7.24
N LYS A 130 4.78 4.57 -8.07
CA LYS A 130 4.86 4.97 -9.48
C LYS A 130 3.70 4.42 -10.32
N ALA A 131 3.24 3.20 -9.99
CA ALA A 131 2.18 2.54 -10.72
C ALA A 131 0.81 3.19 -10.47
N ASP A 132 0.52 3.57 -9.24
CA ASP A 132 -0.74 4.23 -8.87
C ASP A 132 -0.56 5.23 -7.72
N PRO A 133 -0.05 6.44 -7.99
CA PRO A 133 0.20 7.44 -6.95
C PRO A 133 -1.09 7.98 -6.30
N ASN A 134 -2.26 7.77 -6.91
CA ASN A 134 -3.53 8.26 -6.36
C ASN A 134 -4.08 7.33 -5.28
N HIS A 135 -3.82 6.03 -5.37
CA HIS A 135 -4.26 5.04 -4.39
C HIS A 135 -3.11 4.53 -3.51
N TYR A 136 -1.86 4.77 -3.90
CA TYR A 136 -0.72 4.39 -3.08
C TYR A 136 -0.75 5.11 -1.73
N PHE A 137 -0.50 4.35 -0.67
CA PHE A 137 -0.15 4.91 0.62
C PHE A 137 0.90 4.03 1.31
N LEU A 138 1.77 4.68 2.09
CA LEU A 138 2.66 4.00 3.02
C LEU A 138 2.03 4.11 4.42
N MET A 139 1.87 2.97 5.08
CA MET A 139 1.33 2.87 6.43
C MET A 139 2.24 3.54 7.46
#